data_AF-A0A814ARU4-F1
#
_entry.id   AF-A0A814ARU4-F1
#
_cell.length_a   1.000
_cell.length_b   1.000
_cell.length_c   1.000
_cell.angle_alpha   90.00
_cell.angle_beta   90.00
_cell.angle_gamma   90.00
#
_symmetry.space_group_name_H-M   'P 1'
#
loop_
_entity.id
_entity.type
_entity.pdbx_description
1 polymer ?
#
loop_
_entity_poly.entity_id
_entity_poly.type
_entity_poly.pdbx_seq_one_letter_code
_entity_poly.pdbx_strand_id
1 'polypeptide(L)'
;MLLAVVIIENMQKINCTLSSLAGVYFEKILKSNDVSVWIRNTQLGIFGIIFGTITMYLSDGTEVKEKGFLYGYTNMVWTAILVQSVGGLIVALVVKHADNILKDFATSAAILLSCIVSIVLFDFQLTLLFTLGAALVIFSLFLYSKPELILLVPIVNVIFKDKSVLF
;
A
#
# COMPACT_ATOMS: atom_id res chain seq x y z
N MET A 1 12.48 23.32 -14.43
CA MET A 1 11.90 23.12 -13.08
C MET A 1 10.38 22.94 -13.13
N LEU A 2 9.60 23.92 -13.62
CA LEU A 2 8.13 23.81 -13.75
C LEU A 2 7.64 22.59 -14.55
N LEU A 3 8.26 22.30 -15.71
CA LEU A 3 7.88 21.14 -16.53
C LEU A 3 8.04 19.81 -15.78
N ALA A 4 9.14 19.66 -15.02
CA ALA A 4 9.40 18.45 -14.23
C ALA A 4 8.38 18.32 -13.08
N VAL A 5 8.03 19.43 -12.42
CA VAL A 5 6.99 19.43 -11.37
C VAL A 5 5.64 19.01 -11.93
N VAL A 6 5.23 19.56 -13.08
CA VAL A 6 3.96 19.20 -13.73
C VAL A 6 3.94 17.73 -14.16
N ILE A 7 5.06 17.21 -14.69
CA ILE A 7 5.17 15.79 -15.05
C ILE A 7 5.04 14.90 -13.81
N ILE A 8 5.71 15.24 -12.71
CA ILE A 8 5.65 14.48 -11.45
C ILE A 8 4.21 14.47 -10.91
N GLU A 9 3.53 15.62 -10.86
CA GLU A 9 2.15 15.69 -10.39
C GLU A 9 1.20 14.83 -11.23
N ASN A 10 1.35 14.85 -12.56
CA ASN A 10 0.53 14.04 -13.45
C ASN A 10 0.81 12.54 -13.27
N MET A 11 2.08 12.14 -13.10
CA MET A 11 2.44 10.75 -12.83
C MET A 11 1.89 10.26 -11.48
N GLN A 12 1.92 11.10 -10.45
CA GLN A 12 1.35 10.77 -9.13
C GLN A 12 -0.15 10.53 -9.21
N LYS A 13 -0.90 11.38 -9.94
CA LYS A 13 -2.35 11.20 -10.14
C LYS A 13 -2.67 9.85 -10.81
N ILE A 14 -1.89 9.48 -11.82
CA ILE A 14 -2.05 8.20 -12.53
C ILE A 14 -1.73 7.03 -11.58
N ASN A 15 -0.64 7.11 -10.81
CA ASN A 15 -0.25 6.05 -9.88
C ASN A 15 -1.28 5.85 -8.76
N CYS A 16 -1.82 6.92 -8.18
CA CYS A 16 -2.82 6.82 -7.11
C CYS A 16 -4.12 6.16 -7.59
N THR A 17 -4.59 6.52 -8.79
CA THR A 17 -5.83 5.96 -9.35
C THR A 17 -5.65 4.48 -9.74
N LEU A 18 -4.54 4.14 -10.39
CA LEU A 18 -4.22 2.75 -10.73
C LEU A 18 -4.02 1.87 -9.50
N SER A 19 -3.32 2.36 -8.46
CA SER A 19 -3.10 1.61 -7.22
C SER A 19 -4.41 1.33 -6.48
N SER A 20 -5.30 2.33 -6.39
CA SER A 20 -6.60 2.19 -5.74
C SER A 20 -7.51 1.21 -6.50
N LEU A 21 -7.52 1.27 -7.84
CA LEU A 21 -8.28 0.34 -8.68
C LEU A 21 -7.73 -1.08 -8.57
N ALA A 22 -6.40 -1.24 -8.61
CA ALA A 22 -5.76 -2.54 -8.49
C ALA A 22 -6.07 -3.21 -7.14
N GLY A 23 -6.08 -2.45 -6.04
CA GLY A 23 -6.44 -2.95 -4.71
C GLY A 23 -7.86 -3.50 -4.65
N VAL A 24 -8.84 -2.74 -5.18
CA VAL A 24 -10.26 -3.18 -5.21
C VAL A 24 -10.46 -4.36 -6.17
N TYR A 25 -9.76 -4.37 -7.31
CA TYR A 25 -9.81 -5.49 -8.25
C TYR A 25 -9.20 -6.77 -7.66
N PHE A 26 -8.07 -6.64 -6.96
CA PHE A 26 -7.43 -7.74 -6.25
C PHE A 26 -8.34 -8.31 -5.16
N GLU A 27 -8.97 -7.45 -4.36
CA GLU A 27 -9.98 -7.85 -3.38
C GLU A 27 -11.14 -8.61 -4.04
N LYS A 28 -11.68 -8.08 -5.15
CA LYS A 28 -12.73 -8.75 -5.92
C LYS A 28 -12.29 -10.14 -6.38
N ILE A 29 -11.08 -10.29 -6.92
CA ILE A 29 -10.57 -11.61 -7.37
C ILE A 29 -10.45 -12.59 -6.20
N LEU A 30 -9.97 -12.13 -5.05
CA LEU A 30 -9.78 -12.97 -3.87
C LEU A 30 -11.12 -13.44 -3.27
N LYS A 31 -12.16 -12.60 -3.33
CA LYS A 31 -13.46 -12.88 -2.72
C LYS A 31 -14.49 -13.52 -3.66
N SER A 32 -14.32 -13.43 -4.99
CA SER A 32 -15.36 -13.89 -5.95
C SER A 32 -15.40 -15.40 -6.22
N ASN A 33 -14.37 -16.18 -5.84
CA ASN A 33 -14.30 -17.62 -6.15
C ASN A 33 -13.70 -18.41 -4.98
N ASP A 34 -14.11 -19.66 -4.79
CA ASP A 34 -13.58 -20.59 -3.76
C ASP A 34 -12.14 -21.08 -4.01
N VAL A 35 -11.43 -20.46 -4.96
CA VAL A 35 -10.03 -20.77 -5.26
C VAL A 35 -9.16 -20.30 -4.10
N SER A 36 -8.16 -21.10 -3.74
CA SER A 36 -7.24 -20.74 -2.65
C SER A 36 -6.49 -19.43 -2.94
N VAL A 37 -6.29 -18.62 -1.89
CA VAL A 37 -5.55 -17.34 -1.99
C VAL A 37 -4.15 -17.54 -2.52
N TRP A 38 -3.52 -18.65 -2.14
CA TRP A 38 -2.18 -19.00 -2.59
C TRP A 38 -2.12 -19.17 -4.11
N ILE A 39 -3.11 -19.83 -4.72
CA ILE A 39 -3.17 -19.98 -6.19
C ILE A 39 -3.34 -18.63 -6.87
N ARG A 40 -4.24 -17.78 -6.36
CA ARG A 40 -4.44 -16.42 -6.90
C ARG A 40 -3.19 -15.55 -6.77
N ASN A 41 -2.53 -15.61 -5.62
CA ASN A 41 -1.31 -14.86 -5.37
C ASN A 41 -0.14 -15.38 -6.24
N THR A 42 -0.04 -16.68 -6.47
CA THR A 42 0.94 -17.26 -7.41
C THR A 42 0.67 -16.84 -8.85
N GLN A 43 -0.59 -16.86 -9.31
CA GLN A 43 -0.95 -16.37 -10.66
C GLN A 43 -0.52 -14.91 -10.86
N LEU A 44 -0.81 -14.05 -9.87
CA LEU A 44 -0.39 -12.64 -9.90
C LEU A 44 1.13 -12.49 -9.80
N GLY A 45 1.80 -13.31 -8.99
CA GLY A 45 3.25 -13.35 -8.88
C GLY A 45 3.94 -13.68 -10.19
N ILE A 46 3.39 -14.62 -10.97
CA ILE A 46 3.92 -14.98 -12.30
C ILE A 46 3.86 -13.76 -13.24
N PHE A 47 2.72 -13.06 -13.29
CA PHE A 47 2.62 -11.82 -14.07
C PHE A 47 3.60 -10.75 -13.55
N GLY A 48 3.75 -10.63 -12.24
CA GLY A 48 4.72 -9.73 -11.61
C GLY A 48 6.16 -10.01 -12.03
N ILE A 49 6.57 -11.28 -12.12
CA ILE A 49 7.91 -11.67 -12.59
C ILE A 49 8.11 -11.29 -14.07
N ILE A 50 7.10 -11.54 -14.91
CA ILE A 50 7.15 -11.20 -16.34
C ILE A 50 7.31 -9.68 -16.52
N PHE A 51 6.41 -8.89 -15.93
CA PHE A 51 6.46 -7.43 -16.04
C PHE A 51 7.70 -6.83 -15.38
N GLY A 52 8.14 -7.39 -14.25
CA GLY A 52 9.37 -6.98 -13.56
C GLY A 52 10.61 -7.20 -14.43
N THR A 53 10.70 -8.35 -15.10
CA THR A 53 11.83 -8.67 -15.99
C THR A 53 11.83 -7.76 -17.24
N ILE A 54 10.66 -7.51 -17.82
CA ILE A 54 10.52 -6.58 -18.95
C ILE A 54 10.96 -5.16 -18.53
N THR A 55 10.48 -4.69 -17.38
CA THR A 55 10.81 -3.34 -16.86
C THR A 55 12.30 -3.22 -16.60
N MET A 56 12.92 -4.21 -15.95
CA MET A 56 14.36 -4.28 -15.73
C MET A 56 15.15 -4.19 -17.06
N TYR A 57 14.72 -4.92 -18.09
CA TYR A 57 15.40 -4.89 -19.39
C TYR A 57 15.25 -3.54 -20.10
N LEU A 58 14.09 -2.88 -19.98
CA LEU A 58 13.83 -1.57 -20.60
C LEU A 58 14.53 -0.42 -19.89
N SER A 59 14.64 -0.47 -18.56
CA SER A 59 15.25 0.59 -17.75
C SER A 59 16.77 0.44 -17.64
N ASP A 60 17.25 -0.75 -17.28
CA ASP A 60 18.64 -0.96 -16.83
C ASP A 60 19.33 -2.11 -17.61
N GLY A 61 18.78 -2.50 -18.75
CA GLY A 61 19.23 -3.70 -19.49
C GLY A 61 20.68 -3.67 -19.95
N THR A 62 21.27 -2.49 -20.18
CA THR A 62 22.70 -2.35 -20.51
C THR A 62 23.58 -2.65 -19.29
N GLU A 63 23.25 -2.06 -18.15
CA GLU A 63 24.00 -2.25 -16.91
C GLU A 63 23.91 -3.68 -16.38
N VAL A 64 22.72 -4.30 -16.50
CA VAL A 64 22.52 -5.72 -16.14
C VAL A 64 23.35 -6.66 -17.03
N LYS A 65 23.54 -6.34 -18.31
CA LYS A 65 24.38 -7.15 -19.22
C LYS A 65 25.86 -7.02 -18.91
N GLU A 66 26.33 -5.83 -18.53
CA GLU A 66 27.74 -5.57 -18.26
C GLU A 66 28.18 -6.07 -16.88
N LYS A 67 27.36 -5.85 -15.84
CA LYS A 67 27.72 -6.15 -14.46
C LYS A 67 27.10 -7.45 -13.93
N GLY A 68 26.06 -7.95 -14.59
CA GLY A 68 25.27 -9.09 -14.15
C GLY A 68 24.10 -8.69 -13.24
N PHE A 69 23.04 -9.49 -13.24
CA PHE A 69 21.81 -9.23 -12.48
C PHE A 69 22.00 -9.09 -10.96
N LEU A 70 22.89 -9.90 -10.38
CA LEU A 70 23.12 -9.93 -8.93
C LEU A 70 24.24 -8.98 -8.47
N TYR A 71 24.66 -8.05 -9.33
CA TYR A 71 25.70 -7.11 -8.97
C TYR A 71 25.23 -6.16 -7.85
N GLY A 72 26.03 -6.03 -6.79
CA GLY A 72 25.71 -5.15 -5.65
C GLY A 72 24.71 -5.70 -4.64
N TYR A 73 24.32 -6.98 -4.73
CA TYR A 73 23.45 -7.62 -3.73
C TYR A 73 24.20 -7.81 -2.41
N THR A 74 23.90 -6.95 -1.43
CA THR A 74 24.41 -7.07 -0.06
C THR A 74 23.42 -7.81 0.83
N ASN A 75 23.83 -8.18 2.06
CA ASN A 75 22.94 -8.78 3.05
C ASN A 75 21.68 -7.91 3.31
N MET A 76 21.81 -6.58 3.25
CA MET A 76 20.67 -5.66 3.42
C MET A 76 19.65 -5.80 2.28
N VAL A 77 20.12 -6.00 1.04
CA VAL A 77 19.24 -6.23 -0.12
C VAL A 77 18.46 -7.53 0.05
N TRP A 78 19.13 -8.60 0.49
CA TRP A 78 18.45 -9.87 0.77
C TRP A 78 17.39 -9.73 1.88
N THR A 79 17.70 -9.02 2.97
CA THR A 79 16.72 -8.74 4.02
C THR A 79 15.54 -7.93 3.50
N ALA A 80 15.78 -6.90 2.68
CA ALA A 80 14.72 -6.09 2.09
C ALA A 80 13.81 -6.91 1.16
N ILE A 81 14.39 -7.80 0.33
CA ILE A 81 13.63 -8.72 -0.54
C ILE A 81 12.75 -9.66 0.29
N LEU A 82 13.30 -10.23 1.36
CA LEU A 82 12.56 -11.14 2.25
C LEU A 82 11.41 -10.40 2.95
N VAL A 83 11.68 -9.22 3.52
CA VAL A 83 10.67 -8.40 4.19
C VAL A 83 9.56 -8.00 3.22
N GLN A 84 9.88 -7.58 1.99
CA GLN A 84 8.86 -7.22 0.99
C GLN A 84 8.07 -8.41 0.49
N SER A 85 8.71 -9.57 0.32
CA SER A 85 8.02 -10.79 -0.10
C SER A 85 7.03 -11.26 0.96
N VAL A 86 7.47 -11.31 2.23
CA VAL A 86 6.61 -11.69 3.36
C VAL A 86 5.51 -10.65 3.58
N GLY A 87 5.83 -9.36 3.51
CA GLY A 87 4.86 -8.27 3.60
C GLY A 87 3.76 -8.38 2.55
N GLY A 88 4.12 -8.68 1.29
CA GLY A 88 3.15 -8.91 0.22
C GLY A 88 2.22 -10.10 0.48
N LEU A 89 2.74 -11.21 1.02
CA LEU A 89 1.93 -12.36 1.41
C LEU A 89 0.96 -12.03 2.56
N ILE A 90 1.43 -11.30 3.58
CA ILE A 90 0.60 -10.86 4.70
C ILE A 90 -0.52 -9.94 4.19
N VAL A 91 -0.21 -9.00 3.30
CA VAL A 91 -1.22 -8.12 2.69
C VAL A 91 -2.30 -8.91 1.96
N ALA A 92 -1.92 -9.94 1.18
CA ALA A 92 -2.90 -10.81 0.51
C ALA A 92 -3.83 -11.52 1.51
N LEU A 93 -3.29 -12.00 2.64
CA LEU A 93 -4.09 -12.62 3.70
C LEU A 93 -5.01 -11.62 4.40
N VAL A 94 -4.52 -10.40 4.68
CA VAL A 94 -5.33 -9.34 5.29
C VAL A 94 -6.48 -8.95 4.38
N VAL A 95 -6.25 -8.77 3.08
CA VAL A 95 -7.31 -8.43 2.11
C VAL A 95 -8.32 -9.57 1.93
N LYS A 96 -7.91 -10.83 2.14
CA LYS A 96 -8.85 -11.96 2.11
C LYS A 96 -9.80 -11.96 3.32
N HIS A 97 -9.27 -11.76 4.52
CA HIS A 97 -10.03 -11.90 5.77
C HIS A 97 -10.68 -10.60 6.22
N ALA A 98 -10.17 -9.47 5.75
CA ALA A 98 -10.74 -8.14 5.93
C ALA A 98 -11.08 -7.52 4.57
N ASP A 99 -11.04 -6.19 4.48
CA ASP A 99 -11.28 -5.42 3.25
C ASP A 99 -10.04 -4.59 2.90
N ASN A 100 -9.92 -4.17 1.63
CA ASN A 100 -8.81 -3.31 1.21
C ASN A 100 -8.77 -1.96 1.97
N ILE A 101 -9.92 -1.49 2.46
CA ILE A 101 -10.02 -0.28 3.31
C ILE A 101 -9.32 -0.48 4.65
N LEU A 102 -9.55 -1.61 5.33
CA LEU A 102 -8.92 -1.89 6.62
C LEU A 102 -7.40 -2.05 6.47
N LYS A 103 -6.95 -2.62 5.34
CA LYS A 103 -5.52 -2.70 4.98
C LYS A 103 -4.88 -1.31 4.85
N ASP A 104 -5.58 -0.34 4.25
CA ASP A 104 -5.06 1.03 4.11
C ASP A 104 -5.00 1.76 5.46
N PHE A 105 -5.97 1.54 6.35
CA PHE A 105 -5.92 2.04 7.73
C PHE A 105 -4.77 1.41 8.53
N ALA A 106 -4.58 0.10 8.44
CA ALA A 106 -3.48 -0.60 9.10
C ALA A 106 -2.11 -0.08 8.62
N THR A 107 -1.97 0.19 7.32
CA THR A 107 -0.76 0.78 6.75
C THR A 107 -0.51 2.18 7.29
N SER A 108 -1.56 3.00 7.39
CA SER A 108 -1.47 4.35 7.98
C SER A 108 -1.05 4.33 9.45
N ALA A 109 -1.58 3.39 10.24
CA ALA A 109 -1.16 3.17 11.62
C ALA A 109 0.30 2.68 11.72
N ALA A 110 0.73 1.80 10.83
CA ALA A 110 2.12 1.33 10.76
C ALA A 110 3.11 2.46 10.43
N ILE A 111 2.71 3.42 9.57
CA ILE A 111 3.51 4.62 9.29
C ILE A 111 3.68 5.44 10.57
N LEU A 112 2.60 5.71 11.31
CA LEU A 112 2.67 6.44 12.58
C LEU A 112 3.58 5.75 13.60
N LEU A 113 3.45 4.42 13.74
CA LEU A 113 4.31 3.65 14.63
C LEU A 113 5.77 3.73 14.20
N SER A 114 6.06 3.62 12.91
CA SER A 114 7.41 3.76 12.37
C SER A 114 7.98 5.14 12.66
N CYS A 115 7.17 6.19 12.61
CA CYS A 115 7.60 7.53 12.99
C CYS A 115 7.91 7.64 14.49
N ILE A 116 7.11 7.03 15.36
CA ILE A 116 7.40 6.97 16.81
C ILE A 116 8.74 6.27 17.06
N VAL A 117 8.95 5.11 16.43
CA VAL A 117 10.21 4.36 16.52
C VAL A 117 11.38 5.21 16.02
N SER A 118 11.21 5.95 14.92
CA SER A 118 12.26 6.80 14.37
C SER A 118 12.64 7.97 15.27
N ILE A 119 11.69 8.55 16.01
CA ILE A 119 11.99 9.59 17.01
C ILE A 119 12.87 9.01 18.13
N VAL A 120 12.52 7.82 18.63
CA VAL A 120 13.22 7.18 19.76
C VAL A 120 14.60 6.67 19.38
N LEU A 121 14.77 6.12 18.18
CA LEU A 121 16.03 5.47 17.76
C LEU A 121 17.00 6.41 17.03
N PHE A 122 16.52 7.45 16.36
CA PHE A 122 17.34 8.30 15.47
C PHE A 122 17.29 9.80 15.84
N ASP A 123 16.74 10.17 17.00
CA ASP A 123 16.60 11.57 17.47
C ASP A 123 15.97 12.50 16.41
N PHE A 124 15.01 11.98 15.64
CA PHE A 124 14.42 12.70 14.53
C PHE A 124 13.62 13.93 15.00
N GLN A 125 13.98 15.11 14.49
CA GLN A 125 13.31 16.36 14.82
C GLN A 125 11.97 16.48 14.10
N LEU A 126 10.89 16.52 14.87
CA LEU A 126 9.52 16.63 14.33
C LEU A 126 9.24 18.02 13.79
N THR A 127 8.70 18.09 12.57
CA THR A 127 8.16 19.33 12.02
C THR A 127 6.70 19.52 12.46
N LEU A 128 6.28 20.77 12.64
CA LEU A 128 4.88 21.09 13.01
C LEU A 128 3.87 20.57 11.98
N LEU A 129 4.25 20.54 10.70
CA LEU A 129 3.37 20.03 9.64
C LEU A 129 3.18 18.51 9.75
N PHE A 130 4.24 17.80 10.14
CA PHE A 130 4.18 16.36 10.36
C PHE A 130 3.32 16.00 11.58
N THR A 131 3.44 16.74 12.69
CA THR A 131 2.63 16.47 13.89
C THR A 131 1.14 16.74 13.66
N LEU A 132 0.79 17.79 12.91
CA LEU A 132 -0.58 18.05 12.48
C LEU A 132 -1.11 16.93 11.58
N GLY A 133 -0.30 16.47 10.62
CA GLY A 133 -0.65 15.31 9.77
C GLY A 133 -0.87 14.04 10.59
N ALA A 134 0.01 13.75 11.54
CA ALA A 134 -0.11 12.59 12.41
C ALA A 134 -1.38 12.63 13.27
N ALA A 135 -1.71 13.79 13.86
CA ALA A 135 -2.93 13.97 14.63
C ALA A 135 -4.19 13.73 13.79
N LEU A 136 -4.20 14.19 12.53
CA LEU A 136 -5.31 13.97 11.60
C LEU A 136 -5.49 12.48 11.25
N VAL A 137 -4.40 11.75 11.03
CA VAL A 137 -4.45 10.30 10.77
C VAL A 137 -4.98 9.54 11.98
N ILE A 138 -4.54 9.89 13.18
CA ILE A 138 -5.04 9.31 14.44
C ILE A 138 -6.54 9.56 14.60
N PHE A 139 -6.99 10.80 14.35
CA PHE A 139 -8.41 11.14 14.39
C PHE A 139 -9.26 10.31 13.41
N SER A 140 -8.77 10.15 12.17
CA SER A 140 -9.42 9.32 11.14
C SER A 140 -9.54 7.84 11.57
N LEU A 141 -8.47 7.27 12.13
CA LEU A 141 -8.47 5.91 12.67
C LEU A 141 -9.50 5.74 13.80
N PHE A 142 -9.55 6.68 14.74
CA PHE A 142 -10.53 6.65 15.84
C PHE A 142 -11.97 6.70 15.35
N LEU A 143 -12.24 7.52 14.33
CA LEU A 143 -13.56 7.64 13.73
C LEU A 143 -13.96 6.30 13.06
N TYR A 144 -13.07 5.68 12.29
CA TYR A 144 -13.34 4.41 11.61
C TYR A 144 -13.57 3.24 12.58
N SER A 145 -12.85 3.16 13.70
CA SER A 145 -13.02 2.09 14.69
C SER A 145 -14.31 2.17 15.51
N LYS A 146 -15.01 3.31 15.51
CA LYS A 146 -16.25 3.52 16.27
C LYS A 146 -17.40 3.96 15.36
N PRO A 147 -18.08 3.01 14.68
CA PRO A 147 -19.19 3.32 13.78
C PRO A 147 -20.36 4.06 14.46
N GLU A 148 -20.52 3.89 15.78
CA GLU A 148 -21.54 4.60 16.57
C GLU A 148 -21.29 6.12 16.65
N LEU A 149 -20.03 6.59 16.61
CA LEU A 149 -19.71 8.02 16.54
C LEU A 149 -19.89 8.58 15.12
N ILE A 150 -19.72 7.75 14.09
CA ILE A 150 -19.92 8.12 12.69
C ILE A 150 -21.38 8.49 12.41
N LEU A 151 -22.33 7.80 13.04
CA LEU A 151 -23.77 8.04 12.88
C LEU A 151 -24.26 9.35 13.53
N LEU A 152 -23.48 9.94 14.43
CA LEU A 152 -23.75 11.27 14.99
C LEU A 152 -23.39 12.40 14.01
N VAL A 153 -22.66 12.12 12.92
CA VAL A 153 -22.35 13.08 11.86
C VAL A 153 -23.44 13.01 10.78
N PRO A 154 -24.28 14.05 10.61
CA PRO A 154 -25.46 14.01 9.73
C PRO A 154 -25.12 13.65 8.27
N ILE A 155 -23.96 14.11 7.79
CA ILE A 155 -23.49 13.91 6.41
C ILE A 155 -23.09 12.45 6.15
N VAL A 156 -22.56 11.75 7.16
CA VAL A 156 -22.01 10.40 6.99
C VAL A 156 -23.08 9.31 7.21
N ASN A 157 -24.11 9.59 8.02
CA ASN A 157 -25.27 8.72 8.22
C ASN A 157 -25.99 8.41 6.89
N VAL A 158 -26.09 9.38 5.98
CA VAL A 158 -26.70 9.18 4.65
C VAL A 158 -25.88 8.23 3.77
N ILE A 159 -24.55 8.23 3.88
CA ILE A 159 -23.65 7.42 3.04
C ILE A 159 -23.57 5.97 3.55
N PHE A 160 -23.56 5.75 4.86
CA PHE A 160 -23.42 4.40 5.44
C PHE A 160 -24.72 3.61 5.51
N LYS A 161 -25.89 4.28 5.52
CA LYS A 161 -27.20 3.61 5.51
C LYS A 161 -27.48 2.83 4.21
N ASP A 162 -26.83 3.19 3.11
CA ASP A 162 -26.97 2.52 1.81
C ASP A 162 -26.10 1.24 1.70
N LYS A 163 -24.92 1.23 2.34
CA LYS A 163 -23.98 0.10 2.29
C LYS A 163 -24.49 -1.19 2.98
N SER A 164 -25.51 -1.13 3.82
CA SER A 164 -26.12 -2.32 4.44
C SER A 164 -27.10 -3.07 3.54
N VAL A 165 -27.35 -2.61 2.30
CA VAL A 165 -28.27 -3.23 1.34
C VAL A 165 -27.53 -3.92 0.17
N LEU A 166 -26.20 -3.79 0.08
CA LEU A 166 -25.39 -4.24 -1.06
C LEU A 166 -24.34 -5.33 -0.74
N PHE A 167 -24.40 -5.95 0.44
CA PHE A 167 -23.69 -7.20 0.76
C PHE A 167 -24.65 -8.25 1.29
#